data_AF-A0A243SBX2-F1
#
_entry.id   AF-A0A243SBX2-F1
#
_cell.length_a   1.000
_cell.length_b   1.000
_cell.length_c   1.000
_cell.angle_alpha   90.00
_cell.angle_beta   90.00
_cell.angle_gamma   90.00
#
_symmetry.space_group_name_H-M   'P 1'
#
loop_
_entity.id
_entity.type
_entity.pdbx_description
1 polymer ?
#
loop_
_entity_poly.entity_id
_entity_poly.type
_entity_poly.pdbx_seq_one_letter_code
_entity_poly.pdbx_strand_id
1 'polypeptide(L)'
;SLDSEILEIIKSLDKISTESSNKTNAKAYLAYQSLSVDNKKSLIKRIRILDNSIGITEINDKIKKELIYSTYPSSLDAFLEILEGWWFAKSIDNLTSRIDSIGSSELQLKIANISDSFQADNLPNHFSVQLEITDEDVENLKERNFLKQLDLIKINANSRTLKRAISDFRRAFEQRSKWLRLQLLNPDEEEQYDVKLYDYWQNIFDIMCDEAEEKNIEEVIELGRGFYMEQFAKTCPQIKIREKFNEDYLTRGSYQMLSDSKKIGWHPNYKKDI
;
A
#
# COMPACT_ATOMS: atom_id res chain seq x y z
N SER A 1 -50.98 -21.37 -1.60
CA SER A 1 -50.72 -20.43 -2.71
C SER A 1 -49.88 -19.29 -2.17
N LEU A 2 -48.88 -18.82 -2.91
CA LEU A 2 -48.00 -17.71 -2.52
C LEU A 2 -48.80 -16.46 -2.09
N ASP A 3 -49.95 -16.21 -2.73
CA ASP A 3 -50.82 -15.08 -2.36
C ASP A 3 -51.53 -15.27 -1.00
N SER A 4 -51.71 -16.52 -0.53
CA SER A 4 -52.28 -16.81 0.80
C SER A 4 -51.28 -16.51 1.91
N GLU A 5 -50.02 -16.89 1.73
CA GLU A 5 -48.93 -16.62 2.69
C GLU A 5 -48.67 -15.12 2.81
N ILE A 6 -48.67 -14.40 1.68
CA ILE A 6 -48.51 -12.94 1.69
C ILE A 6 -49.64 -12.25 2.46
N LEU A 7 -50.88 -12.74 2.33
CA LEU A 7 -52.02 -12.20 3.07
C LEU A 7 -51.90 -12.46 4.58
N GLU A 8 -51.34 -13.59 5.00
CA GLU A 8 -51.05 -13.87 6.42
C GLU A 8 -49.94 -12.97 6.99
N ILE A 9 -48.90 -12.69 6.19
CA ILE A 9 -47.85 -11.74 6.55
C ILE A 9 -48.43 -10.33 6.69
N ILE A 10 -49.30 -9.89 5.76
CA ILE A 10 -49.99 -8.59 5.86
C ILE A 10 -50.82 -8.52 7.14
N LYS A 11 -51.60 -9.54 7.46
CA LYS A 11 -52.40 -9.57 8.71
C LYS A 11 -51.51 -9.44 9.95
N SER A 12 -50.37 -10.12 9.96
CA SER A 12 -49.42 -10.09 11.07
C SER A 12 -48.77 -8.71 11.20
N LEU A 13 -48.34 -8.10 10.09
CA LEU A 13 -47.76 -6.76 10.08
C LEU A 13 -48.78 -5.67 10.42
N ASP A 14 -50.03 -5.80 9.97
CA ASP A 14 -51.12 -4.89 10.31
C ASP A 14 -51.38 -4.91 11.83
N LYS A 15 -51.46 -6.11 12.42
CA LYS A 15 -51.61 -6.28 13.86
C LYS A 15 -50.46 -5.64 14.65
N ILE A 16 -49.21 -5.86 14.21
CA ILE A 16 -48.04 -5.26 14.86
C ILE A 16 -48.05 -3.73 14.73
N SER A 17 -48.46 -3.20 13.57
CA SER A 17 -48.49 -1.76 13.32
C SER A 17 -49.51 -1.03 14.21
N THR A 18 -50.58 -1.70 14.63
CA THR A 18 -51.63 -1.15 15.49
C THR A 18 -51.38 -1.37 16.99
N GLU A 19 -50.77 -2.50 17.36
CA GLU A 19 -50.55 -2.88 18.76
C GLU A 19 -49.19 -2.44 19.33
N SER A 20 -48.20 -2.18 18.47
CA SER A 20 -46.83 -1.85 18.92
C SER A 20 -46.72 -0.40 19.40
N SER A 21 -46.17 -0.23 20.61
CA SER A 21 -45.88 1.06 21.23
C SER A 21 -44.44 1.56 21.02
N ASN A 22 -43.70 0.95 20.09
CA ASN A 22 -42.30 1.32 19.83
C ASN A 22 -42.19 2.71 19.18
N LYS A 23 -41.81 3.71 19.99
CA LYS A 23 -41.69 5.12 19.58
C LYS A 23 -40.71 5.34 18.41
N THR A 24 -39.69 4.50 18.27
CA THR A 24 -38.67 4.59 17.21
C THR A 24 -39.25 4.26 15.83
N ASN A 25 -40.21 3.33 15.77
CA ASN A 25 -40.80 2.83 14.52
C ASN A 25 -42.16 3.46 14.19
N ALA A 26 -42.66 4.38 15.03
CA ALA A 26 -43.99 5.00 14.87
C ALA A 26 -44.21 5.62 13.48
N LYS A 27 -43.20 6.31 12.94
CA LYS A 27 -43.26 6.88 11.57
C LYS A 27 -43.40 5.79 10.49
N ALA A 28 -42.70 4.67 10.67
CA ALA A 28 -42.75 3.55 9.73
C ALA A 28 -44.11 2.82 9.77
N TYR A 29 -44.71 2.69 10.96
CA TYR A 29 -46.05 2.11 11.11
C TYR A 29 -47.13 2.95 10.42
N LEU A 30 -47.10 4.26 10.60
CA LEU A 30 -48.02 5.18 9.90
C LEU A 30 -47.86 5.11 8.37
N ALA A 31 -46.62 5.12 7.89
CA ALA A 31 -46.33 4.99 6.47
C ALA A 31 -46.83 3.64 5.91
N TYR A 32 -46.60 2.53 6.62
CA TYR A 32 -47.09 1.21 6.23
C TYR A 32 -48.62 1.12 6.22
N GLN A 33 -49.31 1.70 7.23
CA GLN A 33 -50.77 1.72 7.29
C GLN A 33 -51.40 2.56 6.18
N SER A 34 -50.70 3.59 5.69
CA SER A 34 -51.18 4.40 4.56
C SER A 34 -51.13 3.67 3.20
N LEU A 35 -50.47 2.51 3.12
CA LEU A 35 -50.40 1.72 1.89
C LEU A 35 -51.70 0.93 1.65
N SER A 36 -52.14 0.88 0.38
CA SER A 36 -53.19 -0.05 -0.05
C SER A 36 -52.75 -1.50 0.09
N VAL A 37 -53.71 -2.43 0.12
CA VAL A 37 -53.43 -3.88 0.21
C VAL A 37 -52.53 -4.34 -0.95
N ASP A 38 -52.72 -3.82 -2.17
CA ASP A 38 -51.89 -4.16 -3.32
C ASP A 38 -50.44 -3.65 -3.18
N ASN A 39 -50.26 -2.45 -2.62
CA ASN A 39 -48.93 -1.91 -2.32
C ASN A 39 -48.23 -2.69 -1.20
N LYS A 40 -48.97 -3.13 -0.16
CA LYS A 40 -48.44 -4.01 0.88
C LYS A 40 -47.98 -5.35 0.31
N LYS A 41 -48.77 -5.94 -0.61
CA LYS A 41 -48.37 -7.16 -1.33
C LYS A 41 -47.09 -6.94 -2.15
N SER A 42 -47.01 -5.84 -2.89
CA SER A 42 -45.82 -5.50 -3.70
C SER A 42 -44.58 -5.29 -2.83
N LEU A 43 -44.72 -4.61 -1.69
CA LEU A 43 -43.66 -4.42 -0.71
C LEU A 43 -43.15 -5.75 -0.17
N ILE A 44 -44.05 -6.62 0.31
CA ILE A 44 -43.68 -7.93 0.87
C ILE A 44 -43.00 -8.81 -0.17
N LYS A 45 -43.48 -8.81 -1.43
CA LYS A 45 -42.83 -9.53 -2.54
C LYS A 45 -41.39 -9.06 -2.82
N ARG A 46 -41.04 -7.83 -2.42
CA ARG A 46 -39.71 -7.24 -2.60
C ARG A 46 -38.81 -7.36 -1.36
N ILE A 47 -39.37 -7.72 -0.21
CA ILE A 47 -38.60 -7.95 1.01
C ILE A 47 -37.83 -9.26 0.85
N ARG A 48 -36.51 -9.18 0.90
CA ARG A 48 -35.64 -10.34 1.08
C ARG A 48 -34.99 -10.24 2.46
N ILE A 49 -35.30 -11.20 3.33
CA ILE A 49 -34.63 -11.34 4.63
C ILE A 49 -33.50 -12.34 4.42
N LEU A 50 -32.27 -11.88 4.61
CA LEU A 50 -31.10 -12.75 4.68
C LEU A 50 -30.84 -13.05 6.16
N ASP A 51 -31.32 -14.18 6.64
CA ASP A 51 -31.08 -14.64 8.01
C ASP A 51 -29.62 -15.10 8.17
N ASN A 52 -29.11 -15.06 9.41
CA ASN A 52 -27.72 -15.42 9.74
C ASN A 52 -26.64 -14.65 8.92
N SER A 53 -26.98 -13.45 8.45
CA SER A 53 -25.99 -12.60 7.79
C SER A 53 -24.92 -12.21 8.80
N ILE A 54 -23.66 -12.42 8.43
CA ILE A 54 -22.52 -12.04 9.25
C ILE A 54 -22.58 -10.51 9.39
N GLY A 55 -22.62 -10.02 10.63
CA GLY A 55 -22.56 -8.59 10.89
C GLY A 55 -21.28 -8.02 10.28
N ILE A 56 -21.34 -6.84 9.67
CA ILE A 56 -20.19 -6.24 8.97
C ILE A 56 -18.94 -6.11 9.87
N THR A 57 -19.17 -5.95 11.18
CA THR A 57 -18.12 -5.87 12.21
C THR A 57 -17.49 -7.23 12.55
N GLU A 58 -18.13 -8.35 12.23
CA GLU A 58 -17.66 -9.71 12.55
C GLU A 58 -16.89 -10.38 11.39
N ILE A 59 -16.98 -9.81 10.18
CA ILE A 59 -16.44 -10.42 8.97
C ILE A 59 -14.93 -10.63 9.11
N ASN A 60 -14.21 -9.58 9.49
CA ASN A 60 -12.74 -9.61 9.56
C ASN A 60 -12.25 -10.65 10.57
N ASP A 61 -12.91 -10.76 11.73
CA ASP A 61 -12.54 -11.75 12.74
C ASP A 61 -12.81 -13.20 12.29
N LYS A 62 -13.87 -13.42 11.51
CA LYS A 62 -14.15 -14.74 10.91
C LYS A 62 -13.12 -15.09 9.85
N ILE A 63 -12.74 -14.16 8.98
CA ILE A 63 -11.70 -14.41 7.97
C ILE A 63 -10.35 -14.69 8.65
N LYS A 64 -9.97 -13.88 9.66
CA LYS A 64 -8.73 -14.12 10.42
C LYS A 64 -8.69 -15.50 11.05
N LYS A 65 -9.81 -16.00 11.57
CA LYS A 65 -9.91 -17.37 12.13
C LYS A 65 -9.58 -18.45 11.10
N GLU A 66 -10.04 -18.30 9.86
CA GLU A 66 -9.71 -19.22 8.76
C GLU A 66 -8.23 -19.12 8.34
N LEU A 67 -7.62 -17.94 8.50
CA LEU A 67 -6.23 -17.66 8.11
C LEU A 67 -5.19 -17.93 9.21
N ILE A 68 -5.59 -18.42 10.40
CA ILE A 68 -4.69 -18.60 11.56
C ILE A 68 -3.44 -19.41 11.21
N TYR A 69 -3.57 -20.42 10.33
CA TYR A 69 -2.45 -21.30 9.94
C TYR A 69 -1.70 -20.83 8.69
N SER A 70 -2.08 -19.68 8.11
CA SER A 70 -1.47 -19.14 6.89
C SER A 70 -0.35 -18.13 7.16
N THR A 71 -0.18 -17.65 8.39
CA THR A 71 0.87 -16.68 8.75
C THR A 71 1.10 -16.64 10.26
N TYR A 72 2.07 -15.85 10.71
CA TYR A 72 2.31 -15.59 12.13
C TYR A 72 1.16 -14.78 12.76
N PRO A 73 0.83 -14.99 14.05
CA PRO A 73 -0.27 -14.28 14.71
C PRO A 73 -0.14 -12.75 14.66
N SER A 74 1.07 -12.21 14.77
CA SER A 74 1.36 -10.77 14.68
C SER A 74 1.08 -10.17 13.30
N SER A 75 1.06 -11.01 12.26
CA SER A 75 0.97 -10.60 10.87
C SER A 75 -0.43 -10.80 10.27
N LEU A 76 -1.39 -11.31 11.04
CA LEU A 76 -2.74 -11.64 10.56
C LEU A 76 -3.49 -10.42 10.01
N ASP A 77 -3.35 -9.25 10.67
CA ASP A 77 -3.99 -8.02 10.22
C ASP A 77 -3.44 -7.55 8.88
N ALA A 78 -2.12 -7.57 8.73
CA ALA A 78 -1.43 -7.23 7.49
C ALA A 78 -1.77 -8.21 6.36
N PHE A 79 -1.84 -9.50 6.67
CA PHE A 79 -2.24 -10.54 5.73
C PHE A 79 -3.66 -10.30 5.23
N LEU A 80 -4.60 -10.02 6.14
CA LEU A 80 -5.98 -9.74 5.81
C LEU A 80 -6.09 -8.51 4.91
N GLU A 81 -5.40 -7.42 5.21
CA GLU A 81 -5.41 -6.19 4.39
C GLU A 81 -5.02 -6.46 2.93
N ILE A 82 -3.99 -7.28 2.70
CA ILE A 82 -3.53 -7.66 1.36
C ILE A 82 -4.55 -8.56 0.65
N LEU A 83 -5.12 -9.52 1.39
CA LEU A 83 -6.12 -10.44 0.84
C LEU A 83 -7.42 -9.71 0.47
N GLU A 84 -7.90 -8.82 1.33
CA GLU A 84 -9.08 -7.98 1.11
C GLU A 84 -8.90 -7.10 -0.12
N GLY A 85 -7.75 -6.43 -0.26
CA GLY A 85 -7.46 -5.60 -1.43
C GLY A 85 -7.54 -6.39 -2.74
N TRP A 86 -6.98 -7.59 -2.78
CA TRP A 86 -7.09 -8.48 -3.94
C TRP A 86 -8.53 -8.96 -4.17
N TRP A 87 -9.23 -9.35 -3.10
CA TRP A 87 -10.62 -9.82 -3.19
C TRP A 87 -11.56 -8.74 -3.71
N PHE A 88 -11.39 -7.49 -3.26
CA PHE A 88 -12.18 -6.35 -3.75
C PHE A 88 -11.93 -6.09 -5.23
N ALA A 89 -10.66 -6.11 -5.68
CA ALA A 89 -10.35 -5.97 -7.10
C ALA A 89 -11.04 -7.05 -7.95
N LYS A 90 -10.99 -8.31 -7.51
CA LYS A 90 -11.69 -9.42 -8.18
C LYS A 90 -13.21 -9.27 -8.16
N SER A 91 -13.76 -8.80 -7.05
CA SER A 91 -15.19 -8.52 -6.92
C SER A 91 -15.64 -7.43 -7.90
N ILE A 92 -14.83 -6.38 -8.08
CA ILE A 92 -15.10 -5.31 -9.06
C ILE A 92 -15.06 -5.87 -10.48
N ASP A 93 -14.05 -6.67 -10.82
CA ASP A 93 -13.95 -7.30 -12.14
C ASP A 93 -15.15 -8.23 -12.42
N ASN A 94 -15.65 -8.93 -11.39
CA ASN A 94 -16.84 -9.78 -11.54
C ASN A 94 -18.13 -8.96 -11.72
N LEU A 95 -18.33 -7.92 -10.91
CA LEU A 95 -19.49 -7.03 -11.01
C LEU A 95 -19.50 -6.21 -12.31
N THR A 96 -18.34 -6.00 -12.94
CA THR A 96 -18.21 -5.32 -14.24
C THR A 96 -18.19 -6.29 -15.42
N SER A 97 -18.52 -7.56 -15.20
CA SER A 97 -18.55 -8.64 -16.21
C SER A 97 -17.23 -8.82 -16.97
N ARG A 98 -16.09 -8.50 -16.36
CA ARG A 98 -14.76 -8.82 -16.89
C ARG A 98 -14.36 -10.25 -16.59
N ILE A 99 -14.86 -10.81 -15.49
CA ILE A 99 -14.72 -12.23 -15.12
C ILE A 99 -16.07 -12.79 -14.68
N ASP A 100 -16.33 -14.07 -14.95
CA ASP A 100 -17.62 -14.69 -14.62
C ASP A 100 -17.69 -15.22 -13.17
N SER A 101 -16.54 -15.62 -12.61
CA SER A 101 -16.45 -16.12 -11.23
C SER A 101 -15.02 -16.01 -10.68
N ILE A 102 -14.88 -16.14 -9.37
CA ILE A 102 -13.59 -16.23 -8.66
C ILE A 102 -13.36 -17.70 -8.30
N GLY A 103 -12.28 -18.29 -8.82
CA GLY A 103 -11.97 -19.71 -8.60
C GLY A 103 -11.46 -19.98 -7.18
N SER A 104 -11.86 -21.11 -6.58
CA SER A 104 -11.35 -21.51 -5.25
C SER A 104 -9.84 -21.78 -5.26
N SER A 105 -9.33 -22.38 -6.34
CA SER A 105 -7.89 -22.61 -6.55
C SER A 105 -7.12 -21.29 -6.66
N GLU A 106 -7.70 -20.27 -7.29
CA GLU A 106 -7.09 -18.94 -7.40
C GLU A 106 -6.95 -18.28 -6.02
N LEU A 107 -8.01 -18.36 -5.19
CA LEU A 107 -7.96 -17.90 -3.81
C LEU A 107 -6.90 -18.63 -2.99
N GLN A 108 -6.83 -19.97 -3.09
CA GLN A 108 -5.81 -20.75 -2.39
C GLN A 108 -4.40 -20.37 -2.80
N LEU A 109 -4.15 -20.22 -4.11
CA LEU A 109 -2.86 -19.74 -4.62
C LEU A 109 -2.54 -18.34 -4.12
N LYS A 110 -3.53 -17.44 -4.05
CA LYS A 110 -3.31 -16.11 -3.51
C LYS A 110 -2.92 -16.16 -2.03
N ILE A 111 -3.61 -16.95 -1.22
CA ILE A 111 -3.30 -17.13 0.20
C ILE A 111 -1.87 -17.68 0.37
N ALA A 112 -1.48 -18.70 -0.41
CA ALA A 112 -0.13 -19.25 -0.39
C ALA A 112 0.93 -18.20 -0.77
N ASN A 113 0.71 -17.45 -1.85
CA ASN A 113 1.63 -16.40 -2.28
C ASN A 113 1.77 -15.27 -1.24
N ILE A 114 0.67 -14.92 -0.55
CA ILE A 114 0.74 -13.97 0.56
C ILE A 114 1.59 -14.60 1.66
N SER A 115 1.30 -15.82 2.11
CA SER A 115 2.09 -16.53 3.14
C SER A 115 3.60 -16.54 2.84
N ASP A 116 3.99 -16.79 1.59
CA ASP A 116 5.40 -16.78 1.16
C ASP A 116 6.06 -15.39 1.30
N SER A 117 5.28 -14.32 1.21
CA SER A 117 5.77 -12.94 1.42
C SER A 117 5.98 -12.56 2.89
N PHE A 118 5.41 -13.33 3.84
CA PHE A 118 5.55 -13.11 5.29
C PHE A 118 6.61 -14.04 5.93
N GLN A 119 7.36 -14.80 5.12
CA GLN A 119 8.47 -15.61 5.61
C GLN A 119 9.58 -14.73 6.20
N ALA A 120 10.39 -15.31 7.09
CA ALA A 120 11.43 -14.57 7.81
C ALA A 120 12.49 -13.93 6.89
N ASP A 121 12.69 -14.49 5.69
CA ASP A 121 13.64 -14.02 4.68
C ASP A 121 12.99 -13.14 3.58
N ASN A 122 11.72 -12.75 3.75
CA ASN A 122 10.96 -11.98 2.77
C ASN A 122 10.07 -10.89 3.43
N LEU A 123 9.56 -9.98 2.61
CA LEU A 123 8.61 -8.94 3.01
C LEU A 123 7.55 -8.72 1.92
N PRO A 124 6.31 -8.35 2.26
CA PRO A 124 5.28 -8.03 1.26
C PRO A 124 5.59 -6.71 0.54
N ASN A 125 5.52 -6.71 -0.79
CA ASN A 125 5.68 -5.52 -1.63
C ASN A 125 4.31 -4.84 -1.85
N HIS A 126 4.08 -3.72 -1.17
CA HIS A 126 2.85 -2.94 -1.27
C HIS A 126 2.93 -1.88 -2.37
N PHE A 127 4.14 -1.45 -2.74
CA PHE A 127 4.39 -0.38 -3.69
C PHE A 127 5.17 -0.89 -4.88
N SER A 128 4.70 -1.96 -5.54
CA SER A 128 5.37 -2.60 -6.68
C SER A 128 5.29 -1.80 -7.99
N VAL A 129 4.28 -0.94 -8.11
CA VAL A 129 4.05 -0.12 -9.30
C VAL A 129 4.84 1.19 -9.18
N GLN A 130 5.55 1.54 -10.25
CA GLN A 130 6.26 2.81 -10.35
C GLN A 130 5.26 3.98 -10.35
N LEU A 131 5.58 5.05 -9.63
CA LEU A 131 4.75 6.25 -9.58
C LEU A 131 5.01 7.13 -10.81
N GLU A 132 3.94 7.63 -11.41
CA GLU A 132 4.03 8.71 -12.39
C GLU A 132 4.21 10.04 -11.62
N ILE A 133 5.36 10.68 -11.81
CA ILE A 133 5.72 11.93 -11.12
C ILE A 133 5.43 13.12 -12.03
N THR A 134 4.53 13.99 -11.56
CA THR A 134 4.16 15.24 -12.23
C THR A 134 5.18 16.34 -11.96
N ASP A 135 5.13 17.44 -12.70
CA ASP A 135 6.02 18.58 -12.43
C ASP A 135 5.68 19.27 -11.10
N GLU A 136 4.41 19.24 -10.69
CA GLU A 136 3.95 19.71 -9.38
C GLU A 136 4.54 18.87 -8.23
N ASP A 137 4.65 17.55 -8.41
CA ASP A 137 5.31 16.68 -7.44
C ASP A 137 6.78 17.02 -7.21
N VAL A 138 7.48 17.43 -8.28
CA VAL A 138 8.88 17.86 -8.22
C VAL A 138 8.98 19.16 -7.42
N GLU A 139 8.13 20.14 -7.75
CA GLU A 139 8.11 21.44 -7.07
C GLU A 139 7.79 21.30 -5.57
N ASN A 140 6.84 20.44 -5.21
CA ASN A 140 6.47 20.17 -3.82
C ASN A 140 7.60 19.56 -2.99
N LEU A 141 8.54 18.88 -3.63
CA LEU A 141 9.67 18.23 -2.96
C LEU A 141 10.98 19.00 -3.11
N LYS A 142 11.04 20.11 -3.84
CA LYS A 142 12.29 20.83 -4.16
C LYS A 142 13.16 21.17 -2.96
N GLU A 143 12.54 21.38 -1.79
CA GLU A 143 13.24 21.74 -0.56
C GLU A 143 13.92 20.56 0.14
N ARG A 144 13.61 19.32 -0.27
CA ARG A 144 14.25 18.10 0.22
C ARG A 144 15.74 18.10 -0.14
N ASN A 145 16.58 17.70 0.79
CA ASN A 145 18.03 17.74 0.61
C ASN A 145 18.49 16.78 -0.49
N PHE A 146 17.81 15.65 -0.69
CA PHE A 146 18.21 14.74 -1.78
C PHE A 146 17.99 15.38 -3.16
N LEU A 147 16.93 16.17 -3.36
CA LEU A 147 16.74 16.91 -4.62
C LEU A 147 17.77 18.03 -4.77
N LYS A 148 18.10 18.74 -3.69
CA LYS A 148 19.21 19.72 -3.68
C LYS A 148 20.55 19.07 -4.04
N GLN A 149 20.80 17.85 -3.57
CA GLN A 149 22.01 17.09 -3.94
C GLN A 149 22.02 16.71 -5.42
N LEU A 150 20.88 16.30 -5.98
CA LEU A 150 20.78 15.98 -7.41
C LEU A 150 20.95 17.24 -8.27
N ASP A 151 20.45 18.39 -7.82
CA ASP A 151 20.67 19.68 -8.47
C ASP A 151 22.14 20.13 -8.38
N LEU A 152 22.81 19.91 -7.24
CA LEU A 152 24.23 20.21 -7.03
C LEU A 152 25.13 19.49 -8.04
N ILE A 153 24.79 18.26 -8.43
CA ILE A 153 25.49 17.50 -9.49
C ILE A 153 24.88 17.74 -10.89
N LYS A 154 24.10 18.81 -11.06
CA LYS A 154 23.46 19.25 -12.32
C LYS A 154 22.60 18.16 -12.98
N ILE A 155 21.89 17.33 -12.21
CA ILE A 155 20.82 16.47 -12.77
C ILE A 155 19.58 17.32 -13.00
N ASN A 156 19.20 17.44 -14.27
CA ASN A 156 18.10 18.32 -14.69
C ASN A 156 16.79 18.01 -13.94
N ALA A 157 16.16 19.06 -13.40
CA ALA A 157 14.85 19.08 -12.73
C ALA A 157 13.74 18.35 -13.50
N ASN A 158 13.76 18.42 -14.83
CA ASN A 158 12.76 17.80 -15.69
C ASN A 158 13.21 16.45 -16.29
N SER A 159 14.33 15.92 -15.84
CA SER A 159 14.83 14.64 -16.34
C SER A 159 13.97 13.47 -15.87
N ARG A 160 13.84 12.45 -16.73
CA ARG A 160 13.24 11.16 -16.35
C ARG A 160 13.98 10.49 -15.19
N THR A 161 15.28 10.75 -15.06
CA THR A 161 16.12 10.26 -13.97
C THR A 161 15.69 10.84 -12.62
N LEU A 162 15.44 12.16 -12.55
CA LEU A 162 14.96 12.79 -11.32
C LEU A 162 13.59 12.26 -10.93
N LYS A 163 12.66 12.18 -11.89
CA LYS A 163 11.31 11.65 -11.65
C LYS A 163 11.35 10.20 -11.15
N ARG A 164 12.27 9.38 -11.68
CA ARG A 164 12.53 8.02 -11.15
C ARG A 164 13.03 8.04 -9.71
N ALA A 165 14.01 8.89 -9.40
CA ALA A 165 14.54 9.03 -8.05
C ALA A 165 13.45 9.45 -7.04
N ILE A 166 12.55 10.37 -7.43
CA ILE A 166 11.39 10.78 -6.62
C ILE A 166 10.42 9.61 -6.41
N SER A 167 10.11 8.87 -7.47
CA SER A 167 9.26 7.68 -7.37
C SER A 167 9.87 6.65 -6.41
N ASP A 168 11.15 6.33 -6.56
CA ASP A 168 11.84 5.35 -5.72
C ASP A 168 11.92 5.83 -4.26
N PHE A 169 12.23 7.11 -4.02
CA PHE A 169 12.21 7.73 -2.69
C PHE A 169 10.85 7.57 -2.01
N ARG A 170 9.76 8.00 -2.69
CA ARG A 170 8.40 7.91 -2.13
C ARG A 170 8.02 6.46 -1.86
N ARG A 171 8.27 5.55 -2.81
CA ARG A 171 7.93 4.13 -2.66
C ARG A 171 8.71 3.48 -1.53
N ALA A 172 10.02 3.71 -1.42
CA ALA A 172 10.83 3.16 -0.33
C ALA A 172 10.40 3.70 1.04
N PHE A 173 10.15 5.01 1.15
CA PHE A 173 9.68 5.65 2.38
C PHE A 173 8.34 5.07 2.84
N GLU A 174 7.35 5.00 1.94
CA GLU A 174 6.02 4.47 2.25
C GLU A 174 6.05 2.96 2.54
N GLN A 175 6.86 2.20 1.79
CA GLN A 175 7.04 0.77 2.00
C GLN A 175 7.63 0.46 3.38
N ARG A 176 8.72 1.15 3.77
CA ARG A 176 9.36 1.01 5.10
C ARG A 176 8.40 1.41 6.21
N SER A 177 7.73 2.57 6.06
CA SER A 177 6.73 3.05 7.02
C SER A 177 5.57 2.07 7.21
N LYS A 178 5.10 1.46 6.12
CA LYS A 178 4.03 0.45 6.18
C LYS A 178 4.49 -0.83 6.87
N TRP A 179 5.71 -1.31 6.61
CA TRP A 179 6.24 -2.47 7.30
C TRP A 179 6.38 -2.25 8.81
N LEU A 180 6.86 -1.09 9.23
CA LEU A 180 6.97 -0.74 10.66
C LEU A 180 5.58 -0.68 11.33
N ARG A 181 4.61 -0.01 10.69
CA ARG A 181 3.23 0.08 11.21
C ARG A 181 2.56 -1.27 11.36
N LEU A 182 2.84 -2.18 10.42
CA LEU A 182 2.34 -3.55 10.42
C LEU A 182 3.20 -4.53 11.23
N GLN A 183 4.24 -4.04 11.93
CA GLN A 183 5.18 -4.84 12.72
C GLN A 183 5.86 -5.98 11.93
N LEU A 184 6.06 -5.78 10.63
CA LEU A 184 6.69 -6.75 9.73
C LEU A 184 8.21 -6.59 9.67
N LEU A 185 8.68 -5.37 9.97
CA LEU A 185 10.08 -4.99 10.04
C LEU A 185 10.36 -4.45 11.45
N ASN A 186 11.45 -4.91 12.07
CA ASN A 186 11.92 -4.37 13.34
C ASN A 186 12.72 -3.07 13.09
N PRO A 187 12.52 -1.98 13.86
CA PRO A 187 13.39 -0.80 13.81
C PRO A 187 14.90 -1.11 13.82
N ASP A 188 15.35 -2.10 14.59
CA ASP A 188 16.76 -2.49 14.63
C ASP A 188 17.23 -3.10 13.29
N GLU A 189 16.35 -3.86 12.62
CA GLU A 189 16.61 -4.44 11.29
C GLU A 189 16.71 -3.34 10.23
N GLU A 190 15.86 -2.33 10.32
CA GLU A 190 15.89 -1.15 9.47
C GLU A 190 17.20 -0.36 9.63
N GLU A 191 17.64 -0.13 10.87
CA GLU A 191 18.90 0.56 11.14
C GLU A 191 20.10 -0.24 10.62
N GLN A 192 20.13 -1.56 10.83
CA GLN A 192 21.17 -2.43 10.28
C GLN A 192 21.22 -2.40 8.75
N TYR A 193 20.07 -2.29 8.09
CA TYR A 193 20.02 -2.13 6.65
C TYR A 193 20.61 -0.78 6.20
N ASP A 194 20.27 0.31 6.87
CA ASP A 194 20.83 1.64 6.59
C ASP A 194 22.35 1.68 6.81
N VAL A 195 22.88 0.99 7.83
CA VAL A 195 24.34 0.83 8.06
C VAL A 195 25.00 0.12 6.87
N LYS A 196 24.43 -0.98 6.38
CA LYS A 196 24.98 -1.69 5.21
C LYS A 196 25.02 -0.81 3.96
N LEU A 197 23.96 -0.03 3.73
CA LEU A 197 23.90 0.93 2.62
C LEU A 197 24.98 2.01 2.78
N TYR A 198 25.11 2.57 3.98
CA TYR A 198 26.11 3.59 4.29
C TYR A 198 27.53 3.07 4.07
N ASP A 199 27.88 1.91 4.63
CA ASP A 199 29.23 1.33 4.54
C ASP A 199 29.63 1.08 3.09
N TYR A 200 28.71 0.51 2.29
CA TYR A 200 28.97 0.31 0.87
C TYR A 200 29.20 1.63 0.14
N TRP A 201 28.31 2.61 0.36
CA TRP A 201 28.42 3.92 -0.27
C TRP A 201 29.71 4.64 0.13
N GLN A 202 30.10 4.58 1.42
CA GLN A 202 31.30 5.24 1.93
C GLN A 202 32.55 4.72 1.21
N ASN A 203 32.67 3.40 1.05
CA ASN A 203 33.82 2.78 0.37
C ASN A 203 34.01 3.30 -1.06
N ILE A 204 32.93 3.45 -1.83
CA ILE A 204 33.01 3.93 -3.21
C ILE A 204 33.07 5.46 -3.30
N PHE A 205 32.52 6.15 -2.30
CA PHE A 205 32.54 7.61 -2.22
C PHE A 205 33.92 8.15 -1.84
N ASP A 206 34.67 7.44 -0.99
CA ASP A 206 36.04 7.83 -0.63
C ASP A 206 36.95 7.82 -1.86
N ILE A 207 36.83 6.81 -2.73
CA ILE A 207 37.55 6.75 -4.02
C ILE A 207 37.20 7.96 -4.89
N MET A 208 35.91 8.30 -4.95
CA MET A 208 35.44 9.47 -5.69
C MET A 208 35.99 10.78 -5.09
N CYS A 209 36.16 10.86 -3.76
CA CYS A 209 36.76 12.03 -3.11
C CYS A 209 38.27 12.15 -3.40
N ASP A 210 39.02 11.05 -3.38
CA ASP A 210 40.43 11.02 -3.76
C ASP A 210 40.62 11.53 -5.20
N GLU A 211 39.75 11.12 -6.12
CA GLU A 211 39.76 11.60 -7.51
C GLU A 211 39.40 13.10 -7.64
N ALA A 212 38.80 13.71 -6.62
CA ALA A 212 38.32 15.09 -6.65
C ALA A 212 39.32 16.11 -6.09
N GLU A 213 40.36 15.70 -5.35
CA GLU A 213 41.25 16.60 -4.59
C GLU A 213 41.95 17.68 -5.45
N GLU A 214 42.23 17.38 -6.73
CA GLU A 214 42.91 18.31 -7.66
C GLU A 214 42.00 18.86 -8.76
N LYS A 215 40.69 18.60 -8.69
CA LYS A 215 39.72 18.96 -9.72
C LYS A 215 39.11 20.34 -9.46
N ASN A 216 38.78 21.05 -10.54
CA ASN A 216 38.01 22.28 -10.43
C ASN A 216 36.52 22.01 -10.14
N ILE A 217 35.75 23.05 -9.79
CA ILE A 217 34.34 22.92 -9.38
C ILE A 217 33.50 22.20 -10.44
N GLU A 218 33.62 22.57 -11.71
CA GLU A 218 32.91 21.92 -12.82
C GLU A 218 33.25 20.43 -12.95
N GLU A 219 34.53 20.07 -12.84
CA GLU A 219 35.00 18.69 -12.91
C GLU A 219 34.49 17.85 -11.73
N VAL A 220 34.42 18.44 -10.53
CA VAL A 220 33.88 17.78 -9.33
C VAL A 220 32.37 17.51 -9.48
N ILE A 221 31.62 18.46 -10.04
CA ILE A 221 30.20 18.29 -10.35
C ILE A 221 30.00 17.16 -11.37
N GLU A 222 30.80 17.13 -12.43
CA GLU A 222 30.75 16.09 -13.47
C GLU A 222 31.09 14.71 -12.91
N LEU A 223 32.06 14.64 -12.01
CA LEU A 223 32.46 13.43 -11.31
C LEU A 223 31.34 12.91 -10.39
N GLY A 224 30.73 13.78 -9.58
CA GLY A 224 29.57 13.42 -8.76
C GLY A 224 28.36 12.96 -9.60
N ARG A 225 28.13 13.61 -10.74
CA ARG A 225 27.10 13.20 -11.71
C ARG A 225 27.38 11.82 -12.29
N GLY A 226 28.62 11.56 -12.70
CA GLY A 226 29.07 10.27 -13.21
C GLY A 226 28.90 9.17 -12.16
N PHE A 227 29.36 9.43 -10.93
CA PHE A 227 29.20 8.54 -9.79
C PHE A 227 27.74 8.15 -9.55
N TYR A 228 26.83 9.13 -9.43
CA TYR A 228 25.41 8.86 -9.25
C TYR A 228 24.82 8.03 -10.42
N MET A 229 25.16 8.41 -11.65
CA MET A 229 24.61 7.77 -12.84
C MET A 229 25.06 6.31 -12.97
N GLU A 230 26.34 6.01 -12.78
CA GLU A 230 26.87 4.67 -12.95
C GLU A 230 26.51 3.75 -11.77
N GLN A 231 26.60 4.25 -10.54
CA GLN A 231 26.46 3.43 -9.34
C GLN A 231 25.00 3.24 -8.90
N PHE A 232 24.11 4.20 -9.17
CA PHE A 232 22.75 4.22 -8.59
C PHE A 232 21.62 4.42 -9.60
N ALA A 233 21.82 5.21 -10.66
CA ALA A 233 20.76 5.43 -11.65
C ALA A 233 20.68 4.28 -12.67
N LYS A 234 21.83 3.87 -13.22
CA LYS A 234 21.97 2.77 -14.17
C LYS A 234 22.09 1.43 -13.46
N THR A 235 22.94 1.36 -12.45
CA THR A 235 23.15 0.16 -11.62
C THR A 235 22.40 0.28 -10.30
N CYS A 236 22.12 -0.85 -9.65
CA CYS A 236 21.58 -0.89 -8.29
C CYS A 236 22.47 -1.79 -7.43
N PRO A 237 23.06 -1.29 -6.32
CA PRO A 237 23.79 -2.13 -5.39
C PRO A 237 22.90 -3.27 -4.89
N GLN A 238 23.42 -4.50 -4.90
CA GLN A 238 22.67 -5.70 -4.48
C GLN A 238 22.62 -5.85 -2.95
N ILE A 239 22.39 -4.75 -2.24
CA ILE A 239 22.25 -4.70 -0.78
C ILE A 239 20.76 -4.80 -0.48
N LYS A 240 20.38 -5.88 0.19
CA LYS A 240 18.99 -6.22 0.44
C LYS A 240 18.67 -6.13 1.92
N ILE A 241 17.45 -5.68 2.24
CA ILE A 241 16.93 -5.71 3.60
C ILE A 241 16.69 -7.15 4.05
N ARG A 242 16.11 -7.97 3.16
CA ARG A 242 15.97 -9.43 3.27
C ARG A 242 16.26 -10.09 1.94
N GLU A 243 16.74 -11.32 1.97
CA GLU A 243 17.28 -12.02 0.79
C GLU A 243 16.29 -12.14 -0.38
N LYS A 244 15.00 -12.36 -0.09
CA LYS A 244 13.95 -12.56 -1.10
C LYS A 244 13.20 -11.29 -1.49
N PHE A 245 13.44 -10.16 -0.83
CA PHE A 245 12.88 -8.88 -1.25
C PHE A 245 13.80 -8.22 -2.28
N ASN A 246 13.53 -8.47 -3.57
CA ASN A 246 14.43 -8.14 -4.68
C ASN A 246 13.97 -6.93 -5.51
N GLU A 247 13.50 -5.89 -4.83
CA GLU A 247 12.95 -4.71 -5.50
C GLU A 247 13.92 -3.54 -5.43
N ASP A 248 14.52 -3.19 -6.58
CA ASP A 248 15.55 -2.15 -6.67
C ASP A 248 15.11 -0.78 -6.18
N TYR A 249 13.80 -0.47 -6.26
CA TYR A 249 13.26 0.80 -5.80
C TYR A 249 13.51 1.02 -4.31
N LEU A 250 13.56 -0.06 -3.51
CA LEU A 250 13.80 0.05 -2.07
C LEU A 250 15.22 0.52 -1.80
N THR A 251 16.21 -0.11 -2.44
CA THR A 251 17.62 0.25 -2.27
C THR A 251 17.87 1.66 -2.82
N ARG A 252 17.43 1.95 -4.04
CA ARG A 252 17.58 3.28 -4.66
C ARG A 252 16.90 4.36 -3.82
N GLY A 253 15.67 4.12 -3.40
CA GLY A 253 14.91 5.05 -2.56
C GLY A 253 15.52 5.23 -1.18
N SER A 254 16.06 4.18 -0.57
CA SER A 254 16.75 4.27 0.72
C SER A 254 18.03 5.11 0.62
N TYR A 255 18.77 5.03 -0.49
CA TYR A 255 19.87 5.97 -0.74
C TYR A 255 19.38 7.42 -0.87
N GLN A 256 18.24 7.67 -1.51
CA GLN A 256 17.65 9.01 -1.53
C GLN A 256 17.23 9.46 -0.12
N MET A 257 16.71 8.56 0.73
CA MET A 257 16.38 8.86 2.12
C MET A 257 17.63 9.22 2.94
N LEU A 258 18.72 8.46 2.79
CA LEU A 258 20.00 8.74 3.44
C LEU A 258 20.59 10.09 2.97
N SER A 259 20.50 10.38 1.67
CA SER A 259 20.89 11.65 1.08
C SER A 259 20.03 12.81 1.61
N ASP A 260 18.72 12.60 1.77
CA ASP A 260 17.80 13.59 2.35
C ASP A 260 18.13 13.93 3.80
N SER A 261 18.55 12.92 4.57
CA SER A 261 19.04 13.10 5.95
C SER A 261 20.47 13.63 6.06
N LYS A 262 21.13 13.93 4.93
CA LYS A 262 22.55 14.34 4.84
C LYS A 262 23.53 13.35 5.49
N LYS A 263 23.14 12.08 5.65
CA LYS A 263 24.05 11.01 6.07
C LYS A 263 25.02 10.66 4.94
N ILE A 264 24.57 10.73 3.70
CA ILE A 264 25.36 10.52 2.49
C ILE A 264 25.23 11.69 1.49
N GLY A 265 26.12 11.68 0.51
CA GLY A 265 26.28 12.70 -0.52
C GLY A 265 26.35 12.15 -1.94
N TRP A 266 26.03 12.98 -2.94
CA TRP A 266 26.39 12.71 -4.34
C TRP A 266 27.53 13.60 -4.86
N HIS A 267 27.94 14.59 -4.08
CA HIS A 267 29.01 15.54 -4.36
C HIS A 267 30.01 15.52 -3.20
N PRO A 268 31.35 15.58 -3.42
CA PRO A 268 32.33 15.60 -2.33
C PRO A 268 32.05 16.62 -1.23
N ASN A 269 31.55 17.80 -1.61
CA ASN A 269 31.29 18.92 -0.68
C ASN A 269 29.82 19.03 -0.24
N TYR A 270 28.99 18.00 -0.43
CA TYR A 270 27.54 18.06 -0.16
C TYR A 270 27.15 18.58 1.23
N LYS A 271 27.98 18.35 2.27
CA LYS A 271 27.72 18.84 3.64
C LYS A 271 27.88 20.36 3.80
N LYS A 272 28.66 21.00 2.93
CA LYS A 272 28.90 22.45 2.94
C LYS A 272 27.91 23.18 2.04
N ASP A 273 27.57 22.56 0.92
CA ASP A 273 26.83 23.20 -0.18
C ASP A 273 25.30 23.08 -0.03
N ILE A 274 24.81 22.34 0.97
CA ILE A 274 23.39 22.08 1.25
C ILE A 274 23.12 22.21 2.74
#